data_AF-A0A357LNY8-F1
#
_entry.id   AF-A0A357LNY8-F1
#
_cell.length_a   1.000
_cell.length_b   1.000
_cell.length_c   1.000
_cell.angle_alpha   90.00
_cell.angle_beta   90.00
_cell.angle_gamma   90.00
#
_symmetry.space_group_name_H-M   'P 1'
#
loop_
_entity.id
_entity.type
_entity.pdbx_description
1 polymer ?
#
loop_
_entity_poly.entity_id
_entity_poly.type
_entity_poly.pdbx_seq_one_letter_code
_entity_poly.pdbx_strand_id
1 'polypeptide(L)'
;MATVVAPKIVVTSAHCLINRNTGGYMPPESLHFVAGWDRGEYIFHSVAAEIHPAPGHDPLRKSTVHAVVYDWALIVLEDDPSPTTGIVRPAAYTEDIFWKLRKAKTVFTQAGYSGDRGQVLTAHPACLMLGFTKGLKIAEYQCQAVPGDSGSPIVFSDGKEYRLAAVHAAHTKNRLGGKGFAVPSSLFLKMLETLSKKVAAQ
;
A
#
# COMPACT_ATOMS: atom_id res chain seq x y z
N MET A 1 -2.07 3.39 6.34
CA MET A 1 -1.91 4.29 5.17
C MET A 1 -2.66 3.75 3.97
N ALA A 2 -3.01 4.60 3.02
CA ALA A 2 -3.57 4.18 1.74
C ALA A 2 -3.07 5.09 0.60
N THR A 3 -3.08 4.59 -0.63
CA THR A 3 -2.58 5.30 -1.83
C THR A 3 -3.63 5.29 -2.94
N VAL A 4 -3.88 6.43 -3.57
CA VAL A 4 -4.77 6.53 -4.75
C VAL A 4 -4.11 5.87 -5.96
N VAL A 5 -4.76 4.84 -6.50
CA VAL A 5 -4.23 4.00 -7.59
C VAL A 5 -5.09 4.00 -8.85
N ALA A 6 -6.33 4.49 -8.76
CA ALA A 6 -7.23 4.77 -9.88
C ALA A 6 -8.34 5.75 -9.41
N PRO A 7 -9.19 6.30 -10.32
CA PRO A 7 -10.34 7.10 -9.92
C PRO A 7 -11.19 6.37 -8.87
N LYS A 8 -11.49 7.03 -7.76
CA LYS A 8 -12.18 6.49 -6.56
C LYS A 8 -11.54 5.27 -5.90
N ILE A 9 -10.37 4.79 -6.31
CA ILE A 9 -9.80 3.55 -5.77
C ILE A 9 -8.47 3.83 -5.07
N VAL A 10 -8.40 3.41 -3.81
CA VAL A 10 -7.15 3.40 -3.03
C VAL A 10 -6.72 1.98 -2.68
N VAL A 11 -5.41 1.77 -2.53
CA VAL A 11 -4.83 0.51 -2.03
C VAL A 11 -4.27 0.71 -0.63
N THR A 12 -4.42 -0.31 0.22
CA THR A 12 -3.85 -0.37 1.58
C THR A 12 -3.47 -1.82 1.93
N SER A 13 -2.94 -2.05 3.13
CA SER A 13 -2.79 -3.39 3.71
C SER A 13 -4.13 -3.87 4.29
N ALA A 14 -4.51 -5.11 4.04
CA ALA A 14 -5.79 -5.66 4.48
C ALA A 14 -5.94 -5.65 6.01
N HIS A 15 -4.86 -5.88 6.75
CA HIS A 15 -4.92 -5.85 8.21
C HIS A 15 -5.24 -4.46 8.79
N CYS A 16 -5.09 -3.38 8.03
CA CYS A 16 -5.52 -2.04 8.46
C CYS A 16 -7.04 -1.91 8.50
N LEU A 17 -7.77 -2.78 7.81
CA LEU A 17 -9.23 -2.77 7.75
C LEU A 17 -9.87 -3.62 8.86
N ILE A 18 -9.07 -4.29 9.69
CA ILE A 18 -9.55 -5.17 10.74
C ILE A 18 -9.80 -4.38 12.01
N ASN A 19 -10.99 -4.54 12.58
CA ASN A 19 -11.29 -4.08 13.92
C ASN A 19 -10.59 -4.99 14.94
N ARG A 20 -9.67 -4.44 15.72
CA ARG A 20 -8.87 -5.20 16.70
C ARG A 20 -9.70 -5.85 17.82
N ASN A 21 -10.87 -5.31 18.12
CA ASN A 21 -11.73 -5.82 19.19
C ASN A 21 -12.56 -7.02 18.73
N THR A 22 -13.02 -7.01 17.48
CA THR A 22 -13.89 -8.08 16.94
C THR A 22 -13.12 -9.09 16.10
N GLY A 23 -11.94 -8.73 15.59
CA GLY A 23 -11.17 -9.53 14.64
C GLY A 23 -11.75 -9.56 13.23
N GLY A 24 -12.91 -8.92 12.98
CA GLY A 24 -13.54 -8.82 11.67
C GLY A 24 -13.18 -7.52 10.93
N TYR A 25 -13.57 -7.43 9.66
CA TYR A 25 -13.43 -6.17 8.92
C TYR A 25 -14.37 -5.10 9.47
N MET A 26 -13.88 -3.86 9.49
CA MET A 26 -14.70 -2.68 9.77
C MET A 26 -15.71 -2.45 8.62
N PRO A 27 -16.92 -1.95 8.93
CA PRO A 27 -17.89 -1.58 7.90
C PRO A 27 -17.34 -0.42 7.03
N PRO A 28 -17.55 -0.42 5.70
CA PRO A 28 -16.98 0.60 4.81
C PRO A 28 -17.21 2.04 5.25
N GLU A 29 -18.43 2.37 5.66
CA GLU A 29 -18.83 3.71 6.10
C GLU A 29 -18.09 4.22 7.33
N SER A 30 -17.40 3.34 8.08
CA SER A 30 -16.54 3.72 9.22
C SER A 30 -15.09 4.02 8.81
N LEU A 31 -14.72 3.75 7.56
CA LEU A 31 -13.38 3.94 7.04
C LEU A 31 -13.29 5.28 6.31
N HIS A 32 -12.43 6.16 6.83
CA HIS A 32 -12.16 7.46 6.23
C HIS A 32 -10.82 7.45 5.49
N PHE A 33 -10.84 7.92 4.26
CA PHE A 33 -9.65 8.26 3.50
C PHE A 33 -9.42 9.77 3.59
N VAL A 34 -8.21 10.16 3.98
CA VAL A 34 -7.79 11.55 4.09
C VAL A 34 -6.48 11.73 3.34
N ALA A 35 -6.43 12.70 2.43
CA ALA A 35 -5.23 13.01 1.67
C ALA A 35 -4.69 14.40 2.01
N GLY A 36 -3.37 14.54 1.92
CA GLY A 36 -2.66 15.79 2.22
C GLY A 36 -2.88 16.28 3.65
N TRP A 37 -2.97 15.37 4.62
CA TRP A 37 -3.12 15.73 6.02
C TRP A 37 -1.87 16.50 6.51
N ASP A 38 -2.07 17.69 7.05
CA ASP A 38 -1.03 18.47 7.72
C ASP A 38 -1.62 19.13 8.97
N ARG A 39 -1.34 18.56 10.15
CA ARG A 39 -1.65 19.15 11.47
C ARG A 39 -3.11 19.63 11.62
N GLY A 40 -4.07 18.88 11.09
CA GLY A 40 -5.50 19.19 11.17
C GLY A 40 -6.14 19.63 9.86
N GLU A 41 -5.34 20.10 8.91
CA GLU A 41 -5.79 20.47 7.56
C GLU A 41 -5.67 19.26 6.62
N TYR A 42 -6.55 19.18 5.62
CA TYR A 42 -6.48 18.18 4.56
C TYR A 42 -6.92 18.77 3.23
N ILE A 43 -6.46 18.19 2.13
CA ILE A 43 -6.86 18.62 0.78
C ILE A 43 -8.03 17.80 0.23
N PHE A 44 -8.27 16.61 0.78
CA PHE A 44 -9.37 15.74 0.39
C PHE A 44 -9.77 14.78 1.51
N HIS A 45 -11.07 14.51 1.62
CA HIS A 45 -11.67 13.50 2.51
C HIS A 45 -12.78 12.76 1.76
N SER A 46 -12.90 11.44 2.00
CA SER A 46 -14.03 10.62 1.58
C SER A 46 -14.16 9.41 2.52
N VAL A 47 -15.37 8.86 2.64
CA VAL A 47 -15.58 7.53 3.23
C VAL A 47 -15.41 6.44 2.18
N ALA A 48 -15.23 5.20 2.63
CA ALA A 48 -15.27 4.02 1.76
C ALA A 48 -16.71 3.61 1.47
N ALA A 49 -17.00 3.36 0.19
CA ALA A 49 -18.24 2.74 -0.27
C ALA A 49 -18.14 1.20 -0.26
N GLU A 50 -16.98 0.66 -0.67
CA GLU A 50 -16.74 -0.79 -0.72
C GLU A 50 -15.30 -1.11 -0.29
N ILE A 51 -15.12 -2.25 0.40
CA ILE A 51 -13.80 -2.82 0.66
C ILE A 51 -13.63 -4.15 -0.07
N HIS A 52 -12.46 -4.34 -0.68
CA HIS A 52 -12.09 -5.52 -1.45
C HIS A 52 -10.72 -6.04 -0.99
N PRO A 53 -10.67 -6.78 0.14
CA PRO A 53 -9.47 -7.49 0.57
C PRO A 53 -9.03 -8.53 -0.46
N ALA A 54 -7.74 -8.87 -0.45
CA ALA A 54 -7.20 -9.90 -1.34
C ALA A 54 -8.00 -11.22 -1.24
N PRO A 55 -8.26 -11.90 -2.37
CA PRO A 55 -8.84 -13.24 -2.33
C PRO A 55 -7.96 -14.16 -1.48
N GLY A 56 -8.56 -14.78 -0.45
CA GLY A 56 -7.84 -15.63 0.49
C GLY A 56 -7.19 -14.90 1.67
N HIS A 57 -7.39 -13.58 1.82
CA HIS A 57 -7.10 -12.91 3.09
C HIS A 57 -8.12 -13.36 4.16
N ASP A 58 -7.60 -13.75 5.32
CA ASP A 58 -8.38 -14.21 6.46
C ASP A 58 -7.93 -13.40 7.69
N PRO A 59 -8.79 -12.54 8.25
CA PRO A 59 -8.48 -11.72 9.43
C PRO A 59 -8.06 -12.52 10.67
N LEU A 60 -8.46 -13.79 10.77
CA LEU A 60 -8.17 -14.66 11.90
C LEU A 60 -6.91 -15.51 11.68
N ARG A 61 -6.31 -15.45 10.48
CA ARG A 61 -5.10 -16.21 10.16
C ARG A 61 -3.92 -15.71 10.98
N LYS A 62 -3.13 -16.66 11.50
CA LYS A 62 -1.86 -16.35 12.18
C LYS A 62 -0.93 -15.57 11.27
N SER A 63 -0.34 -14.50 11.82
CA SER A 63 0.65 -13.67 11.11
C SER A 63 1.91 -14.49 10.82
N THR A 64 2.11 -14.81 9.55
CA THR A 64 3.30 -15.50 9.04
C THR A 64 3.79 -14.78 7.78
N VAL A 65 5.05 -14.99 7.39
CA VAL A 65 5.56 -14.42 6.13
C VAL A 65 4.71 -14.88 4.94
N HIS A 66 4.25 -16.14 4.92
CA HIS A 66 3.38 -16.68 3.87
C HIS A 66 2.02 -15.96 3.77
N ALA A 67 1.53 -15.36 4.86
CA ALA A 67 0.27 -14.62 4.84
C ALA A 67 0.40 -13.25 4.17
N VAL A 68 1.61 -12.68 4.07
CA VAL A 68 1.84 -11.33 3.54
C VAL A 68 1.35 -11.18 2.10
N VAL A 69 1.40 -12.22 1.27
CA VAL A 69 0.90 -12.15 -0.12
C VAL A 69 -0.58 -11.78 -0.22
N TYR A 70 -1.35 -11.97 0.85
CA TYR A 70 -2.77 -11.64 0.95
C TYR A 70 -3.02 -10.32 1.70
N ASP A 71 -2.00 -9.69 2.28
CA ASP A 71 -2.17 -8.52 3.14
C ASP A 71 -2.28 -7.21 2.34
N TRP A 72 -3.24 -7.18 1.42
CA TRP A 72 -3.60 -6.00 0.66
C TRP A 72 -5.11 -5.93 0.47
N ALA A 73 -5.62 -4.72 0.35
CA ALA A 73 -7.01 -4.46 0.03
C ALA A 73 -7.12 -3.26 -0.92
N LEU A 74 -8.08 -3.33 -1.82
CA LEU A 74 -8.55 -2.17 -2.58
C LEU A 74 -9.80 -1.63 -1.88
N ILE A 75 -9.94 -0.32 -1.85
CA ILE A 75 -11.09 0.39 -1.29
C ILE A 75 -11.65 1.27 -2.39
N VAL A 76 -12.95 1.16 -2.63
CA VAL A 76 -13.70 2.09 -3.47
C VAL A 76 -14.24 3.19 -2.56
N LEU A 77 -13.93 4.43 -2.87
CA LEU A 77 -14.37 5.63 -2.16
C LEU A 77 -15.68 6.15 -2.76
N GLU A 78 -16.48 6.84 -1.95
CA GLU A 78 -17.67 7.54 -2.44
C GLU A 78 -17.30 8.67 -3.42
N ASP A 79 -16.33 9.49 -3.05
CA ASP A 79 -15.83 10.61 -3.86
C ASP A 79 -14.49 10.29 -4.53
N ASP A 80 -14.23 10.89 -5.70
CA ASP A 80 -12.98 10.68 -6.43
C ASP A 80 -11.87 11.64 -5.95
N PRO A 81 -10.79 11.14 -5.30
CA PRO A 81 -9.66 11.96 -4.92
C PRO A 81 -8.78 12.37 -6.10
N SER A 82 -8.87 11.66 -7.23
CA SER A 82 -7.89 11.73 -8.31
C SER A 82 -7.69 13.13 -8.92
N PRO A 83 -8.70 14.01 -9.05
CA PRO A 83 -8.49 15.37 -9.56
C PRO A 83 -7.66 16.25 -8.62
N THR A 84 -7.72 15.98 -7.30
CA THR A 84 -7.02 16.76 -6.28
C THR A 84 -5.64 16.17 -5.97
N THR A 85 -5.55 14.85 -5.85
CA THR A 85 -4.34 14.17 -5.37
C THR A 85 -3.45 13.62 -6.47
N GLY A 86 -3.98 13.50 -7.70
CA GLY A 86 -3.40 12.66 -8.73
C GLY A 86 -3.50 11.17 -8.41
N ILE A 87 -2.90 10.34 -9.28
CA ILE A 87 -2.92 8.88 -9.19
C ILE A 87 -1.49 8.36 -9.20
N VAL A 88 -1.13 7.51 -8.24
CA VAL A 88 0.13 6.76 -8.26
C VAL A 88 -0.13 5.41 -8.94
N ARG A 89 0.10 5.35 -10.25
CA ARG A 89 -0.21 4.16 -11.05
C ARG A 89 0.65 2.97 -10.62
N PRO A 90 0.05 1.80 -10.32
CA PRO A 90 0.84 0.63 -10.00
C PRO A 90 1.64 0.14 -11.21
N ALA A 91 2.87 -0.31 -10.94
CA ALA A 91 3.69 -1.03 -11.90
C ALA A 91 3.34 -2.52 -11.87
N ALA A 92 3.68 -3.28 -12.92
CA ALA A 92 3.71 -4.74 -12.86
C ALA A 92 4.96 -5.21 -12.10
N TYR A 93 5.13 -4.78 -10.84
CA TYR A 93 6.33 -5.02 -10.06
C TYR A 93 6.44 -6.50 -9.68
N THR A 94 7.27 -7.23 -10.43
CA THR A 94 7.63 -8.63 -10.23
C THR A 94 9.13 -8.74 -9.91
N GLU A 95 9.59 -9.95 -9.60
CA GLU A 95 11.01 -10.21 -9.36
C GLU A 95 11.89 -9.84 -10.57
N ASP A 96 11.44 -10.16 -11.80
CA ASP A 96 12.17 -9.77 -13.03
C ASP A 96 12.27 -8.25 -13.19
N ILE A 97 11.19 -7.53 -12.88
CA ILE A 97 11.19 -6.06 -12.92
C ILE A 97 12.11 -5.49 -11.85
N PHE A 98 12.12 -6.07 -10.64
CA PHE A 98 13.05 -5.69 -9.59
C PHE A 98 14.51 -5.79 -10.06
N TRP A 99 14.92 -6.89 -10.68
CA TRP A 99 16.30 -7.05 -11.15
C TRP A 99 16.68 -6.03 -12.23
N LYS A 100 15.75 -5.69 -13.12
CA LYS A 100 15.96 -4.62 -14.12
C LYS A 100 16.15 -3.25 -13.45
N LEU A 101 15.27 -2.89 -12.51
CA LEU A 101 15.33 -1.63 -11.78
C LEU A 101 16.59 -1.53 -10.92
N ARG A 102 17.01 -2.64 -10.29
CA ARG A 102 18.25 -2.72 -9.52
C ARG A 102 19.48 -2.50 -10.40
N LYS A 103 19.53 -3.13 -11.59
CA LYS A 103 20.61 -2.91 -12.57
C LYS A 103 20.69 -1.44 -13.01
N ALA A 104 19.53 -0.80 -13.17
CA ALA A 104 19.42 0.62 -13.49
C ALA A 104 19.70 1.57 -12.31
N LYS A 105 20.05 1.06 -11.11
CA LYS A 105 20.27 1.84 -9.89
C LYS A 105 19.07 2.72 -9.52
N THR A 106 17.86 2.21 -9.75
CA THR A 106 16.61 2.92 -9.46
C THR A 106 16.48 3.17 -7.95
N VAL A 107 16.15 4.40 -7.58
CA VAL A 107 15.88 4.79 -6.19
C VAL A 107 14.43 4.50 -5.85
N PHE A 108 14.22 3.75 -4.76
CA PHE A 108 12.90 3.55 -4.17
C PHE A 108 12.70 4.50 -3.00
N THR A 109 11.46 4.92 -2.79
CA THR A 109 11.05 5.80 -1.69
C THR A 109 9.81 5.20 -1.02
N GLN A 110 9.84 5.07 0.31
CA GLN A 110 8.65 4.78 1.10
C GLN A 110 8.10 6.11 1.62
N ALA A 111 6.79 6.34 1.49
CA ALA A 111 6.15 7.56 1.99
C ALA A 111 4.93 7.22 2.84
N GLY A 112 4.69 7.93 3.93
CA GLY A 112 3.56 7.63 4.82
C GLY A 112 3.45 8.59 6.01
N TYR A 113 2.37 8.44 6.78
CA TYR A 113 2.14 9.15 8.04
C TYR A 113 2.54 8.25 9.21
N SER A 114 3.85 8.06 9.33
CA SER A 114 4.45 7.21 10.33
C SER A 114 3.94 7.53 11.75
N GLY A 115 3.82 6.55 12.66
CA GLY A 115 3.17 6.78 13.96
C GLY A 115 3.83 7.84 14.84
N ASP A 116 5.12 8.12 14.62
CA ASP A 116 5.87 9.21 15.25
C ASP A 116 5.60 10.58 14.62
N ARG A 117 5.08 10.63 13.39
CA ARG A 117 4.75 11.83 12.61
C ARG A 117 3.39 11.70 11.91
N GLY A 118 2.39 11.19 12.62
CA GLY A 118 1.06 10.93 12.04
C GLY A 118 0.33 12.18 11.54
N GLN A 119 0.84 13.37 11.86
CA GLN A 119 0.29 14.66 11.46
C GLN A 119 0.91 15.23 10.18
N VAL A 120 2.00 14.66 9.65
CA VAL A 120 2.71 15.18 8.47
C VAL A 120 3.20 14.03 7.61
N LEU A 121 3.03 14.13 6.29
CA LEU A 121 3.54 13.14 5.37
C LEU A 121 5.08 13.13 5.39
N THR A 122 5.67 11.97 5.68
CA THR A 122 7.13 11.77 5.60
C THR A 122 7.49 10.92 4.39
N ALA A 123 8.67 11.17 3.84
CA ALA A 123 9.26 10.36 2.78
C ALA A 123 10.64 9.88 3.22
N HIS A 124 10.86 8.58 3.10
CA HIS A 124 12.12 7.90 3.32
C HIS A 124 12.73 7.53 1.96
N PRO A 125 13.55 8.42 1.37
CA PRO A 125 14.23 8.12 0.11
C PRO A 125 15.32 7.06 0.31
N ALA A 126 15.80 6.50 -0.80
CA ALA A 126 16.87 5.51 -0.82
C ALA A 126 16.55 4.22 -0.03
N CYS A 127 15.29 3.81 -0.12
CA CYS A 127 14.84 2.52 0.39
C CYS A 127 15.60 1.36 -0.27
N LEU A 128 16.30 0.56 0.53
CA LEU A 128 17.09 -0.56 0.02
C LEU A 128 16.18 -1.75 -0.27
N MET A 129 15.84 -1.97 -1.53
CA MET A 129 15.14 -3.18 -1.97
C MET A 129 16.12 -4.36 -2.04
N LEU A 130 15.84 -5.43 -1.29
CA LEU A 130 16.72 -6.59 -1.14
C LEU A 130 16.46 -7.66 -2.21
N GLY A 131 15.19 -7.86 -2.56
CA GLY A 131 14.74 -8.88 -3.50
C GLY A 131 13.34 -9.38 -3.18
N PHE A 132 13.11 -10.66 -3.45
CA PHE A 132 11.85 -11.34 -3.15
C PHE A 132 12.11 -12.49 -2.18
N THR A 133 11.14 -12.77 -1.30
CA THR A 133 11.22 -13.95 -0.44
C THR A 133 11.18 -15.21 -1.30
N LYS A 134 12.18 -16.08 -1.16
CA LYS A 134 12.31 -17.30 -1.98
C LYS A 134 11.03 -18.13 -1.97
N GLY A 135 10.49 -18.40 -3.16
CA GLY A 135 9.28 -19.20 -3.36
C GLY A 135 7.97 -18.44 -3.09
N LEU A 136 8.02 -17.16 -2.71
CA LEU A 136 6.86 -16.32 -2.42
C LEU A 136 6.91 -15.03 -3.25
N LYS A 137 5.73 -14.51 -3.60
CA LYS A 137 5.60 -13.21 -4.30
C LYS A 137 5.58 -12.07 -3.29
N ILE A 138 6.62 -11.94 -2.48
CA ILE A 138 6.74 -10.92 -1.42
C ILE A 138 8.03 -10.16 -1.64
N ALA A 139 7.94 -8.83 -1.73
CA ALA A 139 9.12 -7.98 -1.84
C ALA A 139 9.74 -7.78 -0.46
N GLU A 140 11.06 -7.85 -0.41
CA GLU A 140 11.87 -7.66 0.80
C GLU A 140 12.68 -6.38 0.69
N TYR A 141 12.76 -5.63 1.78
CA TYR A 141 13.43 -4.34 1.76
C TYR A 141 13.93 -3.90 3.13
N GLN A 142 14.77 -2.88 3.17
CA GLN A 142 15.30 -2.23 4.36
C GLN A 142 15.06 -0.73 4.24
N CYS A 143 13.98 -0.27 4.85
CA CYS A 143 13.78 1.13 5.21
C CYS A 143 13.37 1.20 6.67
N GLN A 144 13.55 2.37 7.26
CA GLN A 144 12.94 2.65 8.54
C GLN A 144 11.42 2.60 8.35
N ALA A 145 10.79 1.60 8.94
CA ALA A 145 9.36 1.65 9.19
C ALA A 145 9.10 1.57 10.68
N VAL A 146 8.18 2.40 11.12
CA VAL A 146 7.71 2.49 12.50
C VAL A 146 6.24 2.05 12.54
N PRO A 147 5.70 1.72 13.72
CA PRO A 147 4.27 1.45 13.85
C PRO A 147 3.43 2.54 13.18
N GLY A 148 2.46 2.15 12.36
CA GLY A 148 1.64 3.09 11.57
C GLY A 148 1.94 3.09 10.08
N ASP A 149 3.12 2.63 9.65
CA ASP A 149 3.48 2.62 8.22
C ASP A 149 2.74 1.56 7.39
N SER A 150 2.00 0.63 8.02
CA SER A 150 1.21 -0.38 7.30
C SER A 150 0.33 0.25 6.22
N GLY A 151 0.39 -0.32 5.01
CA GLY A 151 -0.30 0.20 3.83
C GLY A 151 0.44 1.35 3.14
N SER A 152 1.62 1.76 3.61
CA SER A 152 2.39 2.84 2.98
C SER A 152 2.91 2.40 1.61
N PRO A 153 2.87 3.28 0.60
CA PRO A 153 3.43 2.97 -0.71
C PRO A 153 4.96 2.94 -0.68
N ILE A 154 5.52 2.01 -1.44
CA ILE A 154 6.91 2.03 -1.90
C ILE A 154 6.86 2.36 -3.39
N VAL A 155 7.40 3.53 -3.75
CA VAL A 155 7.38 4.07 -5.11
C VAL A 155 8.77 4.19 -5.71
N PHE A 156 8.83 4.26 -7.03
CA PHE A 156 10.03 4.61 -7.79
C PHE A 156 9.64 5.49 -8.98
N SER A 157 10.60 6.22 -9.56
CA SER A 157 10.38 6.93 -10.81
C SER A 157 10.78 6.05 -11.99
N ASP A 158 9.93 5.98 -13.02
CA ASP A 158 10.26 5.32 -14.29
C ASP A 158 10.86 6.29 -15.33
N GLY A 159 11.23 7.50 -14.90
CA GLY A 159 11.73 8.59 -15.74
C GLY A 159 10.64 9.50 -16.28
N LYS A 160 9.35 9.15 -16.13
CA LYS A 160 8.21 9.99 -16.54
C LYS A 160 7.32 10.35 -15.36
N GLU A 161 6.99 9.36 -14.53
CA GLU A 161 6.14 9.53 -13.36
C GLU A 161 6.61 8.64 -12.20
N TYR A 162 6.05 8.89 -11.01
CA TYR A 162 6.19 7.95 -9.91
C TYR A 162 5.21 6.79 -10.07
N ARG A 163 5.72 5.57 -9.88
CA ARG A 163 4.98 4.33 -9.99
C ARG A 163 4.99 3.59 -8.66
N LEU A 164 3.86 2.99 -8.31
CA LEU A 164 3.76 2.15 -7.12
C LEU A 164 4.40 0.79 -7.41
N ALA A 165 5.44 0.43 -6.67
CA ALA A 165 6.08 -0.89 -6.74
C ALA A 165 5.46 -1.87 -5.75
N ALA A 166 5.22 -1.44 -4.51
CA ALA A 166 4.72 -2.33 -3.47
C ALA A 166 4.03 -1.57 -2.33
N VAL A 167 3.25 -2.29 -1.54
CA VAL A 167 2.57 -1.77 -0.34
C VAL A 167 3.20 -2.41 0.88
N HIS A 168 3.64 -1.59 1.83
CA HIS A 168 4.21 -2.08 3.09
C HIS A 168 3.17 -2.88 3.89
N ALA A 169 3.55 -4.07 4.37
CA ALA A 169 2.67 -4.97 5.11
C ALA A 169 3.22 -5.34 6.49
N ALA A 170 4.49 -5.75 6.57
CA ALA A 170 5.05 -6.27 7.82
C ALA A 170 6.56 -6.01 7.96
N HIS A 171 7.06 -6.05 9.20
CA HIS A 171 8.49 -6.00 9.51
C HIS A 171 8.90 -7.18 10.40
N THR A 172 10.18 -7.55 10.33
CA THR A 172 10.80 -8.40 11.35
C THR A 172 10.73 -7.74 12.73
N LYS A 173 10.70 -8.54 13.80
CA LYS A 173 10.64 -8.05 15.18
C LYS A 173 11.80 -7.11 15.56
N ASN A 174 13.00 -7.36 15.03
CA ASN A 174 14.11 -6.44 15.20
C ASN A 174 13.89 -5.23 14.29
N ARG A 175 13.45 -4.10 14.84
CA ARG A 175 13.08 -2.91 14.04
C ARG A 175 14.30 -2.11 13.57
N LEU A 176 15.42 -2.20 14.28
CA LEU A 176 16.70 -1.63 13.87
C LEU A 176 17.48 -2.66 13.05
N GLY A 177 17.74 -2.37 11.77
CA GLY A 177 18.41 -3.29 10.85
C GLY A 177 17.55 -4.46 10.36
N GLY A 178 16.26 -4.47 10.73
CA GLY A 178 15.29 -5.47 10.31
C GLY A 178 14.89 -5.37 8.85
N LYS A 179 14.24 -6.43 8.38
CA LYS A 179 13.71 -6.54 7.02
C LYS A 179 12.21 -6.24 7.01
N GLY A 180 11.80 -5.42 6.06
CA GLY A 180 10.39 -5.20 5.71
C GLY A 180 9.94 -6.20 4.65
N PHE A 181 8.66 -6.52 4.71
CA PHE A 181 7.92 -7.32 3.74
C PHE A 181 6.81 -6.46 3.16
N ALA A 182 6.76 -6.40 1.83
CA ALA A 182 5.77 -5.61 1.09
C ALA A 182 5.08 -6.47 0.05
N VAL A 183 3.79 -6.18 -0.17
CA VAL A 183 2.97 -6.78 -1.22
C VAL A 183 3.34 -6.12 -2.55
N PRO A 184 3.92 -6.83 -3.53
CA PRO A 184 4.20 -6.28 -4.85
C PRO A 184 2.92 -5.85 -5.55
N SER A 185 2.94 -4.72 -6.24
CA SER A 185 1.76 -4.18 -6.91
C SER A 185 1.19 -5.10 -7.99
N SER A 186 2.02 -5.97 -8.56
CA SER A 186 1.59 -7.00 -9.51
C SER A 186 0.51 -7.94 -8.96
N LEU A 187 0.39 -8.11 -7.64
CA LEU A 187 -0.58 -9.02 -7.03
C LEU A 187 -2.04 -8.52 -7.11
N PHE A 188 -2.26 -7.20 -7.21
CA PHE A 188 -3.60 -6.62 -7.21
C PHE A 188 -3.99 -5.96 -8.54
N LEU A 189 -3.11 -5.93 -9.54
CA LEU A 189 -3.40 -5.31 -10.86
C LEU A 189 -4.67 -5.84 -11.52
N LYS A 190 -4.89 -7.16 -11.50
CA LYS A 190 -6.06 -7.77 -12.12
C LYS A 190 -7.36 -7.33 -11.44
N MET A 191 -7.37 -7.28 -10.11
CA MET A 191 -8.54 -6.82 -9.36
C MET A 191 -8.77 -5.32 -9.56
N LEU A 192 -7.70 -4.53 -9.55
CA LEU A 192 -7.77 -3.09 -9.81
C LEU A 192 -8.36 -2.81 -11.18
N GLU A 193 -7.97 -3.53 -12.23
CA GLU A 193 -8.53 -3.37 -13.57
C GLU A 193 -10.04 -3.66 -13.60
N THR A 194 -10.46 -4.78 -12.98
CA THR A 194 -11.89 -5.15 -12.88
C THR A 194 -12.69 -4.09 -12.13
N LEU A 195 -12.20 -3.63 -10.98
CA LEU A 195 -12.87 -2.59 -10.19
C LEU A 195 -12.91 -1.25 -10.91
N SER A 196 -11.83 -0.86 -11.60
CA SER A 196 -11.79 0.39 -12.37
C SER A 196 -12.84 0.40 -13.47
N LYS A 197 -13.06 -0.72 -14.16
CA LYS A 197 -14.13 -0.86 -15.16
C LYS A 197 -15.53 -0.77 -14.54
N LYS A 198 -15.73 -1.37 -13.36
CA LYS A 198 -17.00 -1.30 -12.62
C LYS A 198 -17.30 0.14 -12.19
N VAL A 199 -16.32 0.82 -11.60
CA VAL A 199 -16.44 2.21 -11.14
C VAL A 199 -16.71 3.17 -12.29
N ALA A 200 -16.05 3.01 -13.43
CA ALA A 200 -16.25 3.87 -14.60
C ALA A 200 -17.63 3.67 -15.29
N ALA A 201 -18.35 2.60 -14.97
CA ALA A 201 -19.67 2.31 -15.52
C ALA A 201 -20.82 2.82 -14.64
N GLN A 202 -20.52 3.40 -13.48
CA GLN A 202 -21.46 3.99 -12.53
C GLN A 202 -21.52 5.51 -12.73
#